data_AF-A0A916M0V3-F1
#
_entry.id   AF-A0A916M0V3-F1
#
_cell.length_a   1.000
_cell.length_b   1.000
_cell.length_c   1.000
_cell.angle_alpha   90.00
_cell.angle_beta   90.00
_cell.angle_gamma   90.00
#
_symmetry.space_group_name_H-M   'P 1'
#
loop_
_entity.id
_entity.type
_entity.pdbx_description
1 polymer ?
#
loop_
_entity_poly.entity_id
_entity_poly.type
_entity_poly.pdbx_seq_one_letter_code
_entity_poly.pdbx_strand_id
1 'polypeptide(L)' 'MDMIRRTLLKGMGSTGVLAAAVAAGVLKPTGAWAQEWNRAAFEAKDMSAAMKAIGAASAADSKDLLMKAPDIAENGAVVP' A
#
# COMPACT_ATOMS: atom_id res chain seq x y z
N MET A 1 -47.65 -1.89 -14.36
CA MET A 1 -46.23 -2.22 -14.64
C MET A 1 -45.79 -3.26 -13.64
N ASP A 2 -45.44 -4.47 -14.08
CA ASP A 2 -45.13 -5.58 -13.16
C ASP A 2 -43.78 -5.40 -12.48
N MET A 3 -43.84 -5.05 -11.21
CA MET A 3 -42.66 -4.74 -10.40
C MET A 3 -41.73 -5.95 -10.26
N ILE A 4 -42.27 -7.16 -10.20
CA ILE A 4 -41.50 -8.41 -10.09
C ILE A 4 -40.59 -8.61 -11.31
N ARG A 5 -41.11 -8.41 -12.54
CA ARG A 5 -40.30 -8.53 -13.77
C ARG A 5 -39.19 -7.48 -13.83
N ARG A 6 -39.51 -6.25 -13.42
CA ARG A 6 -38.54 -5.15 -13.38
C ARG A 6 -37.42 -5.40 -12.37
N THR A 7 -37.76 -5.94 -11.19
CA THR A 7 -36.77 -6.29 -10.16
C THR A 7 -35.90 -7.45 -10.61
N LEU A 8 -36.47 -8.47 -11.25
CA LEU A 8 -35.71 -9.61 -11.78
C LEU A 8 -34.70 -9.17 -12.86
N LEU A 9 -35.13 -8.36 -13.82
CA LEU A 9 -34.26 -7.85 -14.90
C LEU A 9 -33.13 -6.95 -14.36
N LYS A 10 -33.42 -6.10 -13.36
CA LYS A 10 -32.40 -5.29 -12.68
C LYS A 10 -31.41 -6.15 -11.90
N GLY A 11 -31.91 -7.13 -11.15
CA GLY A 11 -31.08 -8.08 -10.40
C GLY A 11 -30.12 -8.80 -11.34
N MET A 12 -30.64 -9.55 -12.32
CA MET A 12 -29.84 -10.33 -13.27
C MET A 12 -28.85 -9.48 -14.07
N GLY A 13 -29.27 -8.29 -14.53
CA GLY A 13 -28.39 -7.38 -15.27
C GLY A 13 -27.21 -6.92 -14.42
N SER A 14 -27.45 -6.54 -13.16
CA SER A 14 -26.40 -6.09 -12.25
C SER A 14 -25.42 -7.19 -11.86
N THR A 15 -25.89 -8.41 -11.58
CA THR A 15 -25.02 -9.54 -11.25
C THR A 15 -24.18 -10.00 -12.43
N GLY A 16 -24.75 -9.96 -13.65
CA GLY A 16 -24.04 -10.34 -14.87
C GLY A 16 -22.87 -9.41 -15.18
N VAL A 17 -23.05 -8.10 -15.07
CA VAL A 17 -21.97 -7.11 -15.28
C VAL A 17 -20.87 -7.26 -14.23
N LEU A 18 -21.25 -7.47 -12.96
CA LEU A 18 -20.29 -7.69 -11.88
C LEU A 18 -19.48 -8.99 -12.11
N ALA A 19 -20.14 -10.09 -12.47
CA ALA A 19 -19.47 -11.34 -12.78
C ALA A 19 -18.51 -11.20 -13.97
N ALA A 20 -18.91 -10.49 -15.02
CA ALA A 20 -18.06 -10.22 -16.17
C ALA A 20 -16.85 -9.35 -15.81
N ALA A 21 -17.03 -8.32 -14.97
CA ALA A 21 -15.95 -7.47 -14.51
C ALA A 21 -14.94 -8.23 -13.62
N VAL A 22 -15.41 -9.17 -12.80
CA VAL A 22 -14.54 -10.08 -12.03
C VAL A 22 -13.81 -11.04 -12.95
N ALA A 23 -14.50 -11.67 -13.91
CA ALA A 23 -13.90 -12.61 -14.85
C ALA A 23 -12.86 -11.93 -15.77
N ALA A 24 -13.12 -10.69 -16.18
CA ALA A 24 -12.19 -9.86 -16.96
C ALA A 24 -11.02 -9.31 -16.11
N GLY A 25 -11.01 -9.54 -14.79
CA GLY A 25 -9.98 -9.06 -13.88
C GLY A 25 -10.00 -7.56 -13.59
N VAL A 26 -11.05 -6.86 -14.02
CA VAL A 26 -11.30 -5.43 -13.72
C VAL A 26 -11.65 -5.27 -12.23
N LEU A 27 -12.44 -6.20 -11.70
CA LEU A 27 -12.67 -6.33 -10.26
C LEU A 27 -11.88 -7.52 -9.73
N LYS A 28 -11.02 -7.27 -8.75
CA LYS A 28 -10.24 -8.30 -8.05
C LYS A 28 -10.68 -8.37 -6.59
N PRO A 29 -11.85 -8.94 -6.28
CA PRO A 29 -12.40 -8.98 -4.92
C PRO A 29 -11.54 -9.80 -3.95
N THR A 30 -10.68 -10.68 -4.47
CA THR A 30 -9.69 -11.46 -3.71
C THR A 30 -8.32 -10.78 -3.61
N GLY A 31 -8.16 -9.58 -4.18
CA GLY A 31 -6.95 -8.79 -4.03
C GLY A 31 -6.83 -8.35 -2.58
N ALA A 32 -6.03 -9.05 -1.79
CA ALA A 32 -5.63 -8.56 -0.49
C ALA A 32 -4.76 -7.31 -0.70
N TRP A 33 -5.08 -6.20 -0.04
CA TRP A 33 -4.12 -5.13 0.18
C TRP A 33 -3.10 -5.52 1.25
N ALA A 34 -2.64 -6.77 1.22
CA ALA A 34 -1.32 -7.10 1.68
C ALA A 34 -0.37 -6.43 0.68
N GLN A 35 -0.24 -5.11 0.78
CA GLN A 35 0.96 -4.46 0.27
C GLN A 35 2.11 -5.28 0.82
N GLU A 36 2.97 -5.73 -0.08
CA GLU A 36 4.25 -6.26 0.29
C GLU A 36 4.95 -5.10 0.99
N TRP A 37 4.75 -5.04 2.32
CA TRP A 37 5.37 -4.07 3.23
C TRP A 37 6.81 -3.97 2.79
N ASN A 38 7.33 -2.76 2.63
CA ASN A 38 8.46 -2.47 1.75
C ASN A 38 9.73 -3.27 2.11
N ARG A 39 9.73 -4.56 1.77
CA ARG A 39 10.53 -5.60 2.42
C ARG A 39 11.97 -5.49 1.97
N ALA A 40 12.13 -5.21 0.69
CA ALA A 40 13.39 -4.83 0.10
C ALA A 40 14.03 -3.62 0.81
N ALA A 41 13.23 -2.63 1.23
CA ALA A 41 13.75 -1.48 1.97
C ALA A 41 14.10 -1.84 3.42
N PHE A 42 13.30 -2.68 4.08
CA PHE A 42 13.52 -3.07 5.48
C PHE A 42 14.67 -4.08 5.65
N GLU A 43 14.84 -5.00 4.70
CA GLU A 43 15.90 -6.01 4.70
C GLU A 43 17.21 -5.48 4.07
N ALA A 44 17.20 -4.27 3.51
CA ALA A 44 18.39 -3.63 2.96
C ALA A 44 19.48 -3.48 4.05
N LYS A 45 20.70 -3.85 3.69
CA LYS A 45 21.87 -3.77 4.59
C LYS A 45 22.66 -2.47 4.44
N ASP A 46 22.27 -1.63 3.48
CA ASP A 46 22.90 -0.36 3.21
C ASP A 46 21.86 0.69 2.84
N MET A 47 22.18 1.95 3.13
CA MET A 47 21.26 3.06 2.94
C MET A 47 20.93 3.30 1.46
N SER A 48 21.86 3.02 0.54
CA SER A 48 21.63 3.23 -0.90
C SER A 48 20.57 2.26 -1.44
N ALA A 49 20.67 0.98 -1.06
CA ALA A 49 19.68 -0.04 -1.38
C ALA A 49 18.32 0.28 -0.76
N ALA A 50 18.29 0.71 0.52
CA ALA A 50 17.05 1.09 1.19
C ALA A 50 16.36 2.29 0.50
N MET A 51 17.11 3.34 0.17
CA MET A 51 16.59 4.54 -0.50
C MET A 51 16.05 4.22 -1.89
N LYS A 52 16.75 3.38 -2.66
CA LYS A 52 16.26 2.91 -3.96
C LYS A 52 14.98 2.09 -3.83
N ALA A 53 14.89 1.21 -2.83
CA ALA A 53 13.72 0.37 -2.61
C ALA A 53 12.47 1.18 -2.23
N ILE A 54 12.63 2.34 -1.59
CA ILE A 54 11.51 3.27 -1.34
C ILE A 54 11.26 4.26 -2.49
N GLY A 55 12.00 4.17 -3.60
CA GLY A 55 11.86 5.07 -4.76
C GLY A 55 12.49 6.45 -4.58
N ALA A 56 13.36 6.63 -3.57
CA ALA A 56 14.10 7.87 -3.37
C ALA A 56 15.38 7.89 -4.20
N ALA A 57 15.69 9.04 -4.81
CA ALA A 57 16.88 9.19 -5.66
C ALA A 57 18.18 9.22 -4.85
N SER A 58 18.25 10.07 -3.82
CA SER A 58 19.41 10.25 -2.92
C SER A 58 19.01 11.15 -1.73
N ALA A 59 19.76 11.08 -0.64
CA ALA A 59 19.70 12.12 0.40
C ALA A 59 20.58 13.32 -0.02
N ALA A 60 20.12 14.54 0.27
CA ALA A 60 20.89 15.77 0.06
C ALA A 60 21.28 16.36 1.43
N ASP A 61 22.51 16.84 1.54
CA ASP A 61 22.97 17.50 2.76
C ASP A 61 22.29 18.86 2.93
N SER A 62 21.81 19.13 4.15
CA SER A 62 21.21 20.41 4.51
C SER A 62 21.62 20.83 5.92
N LYS A 63 22.04 22.10 6.06
CA LYS A 63 22.35 22.73 7.35
C LYS A 63 21.10 23.29 8.05
N ASP A 64 19.97 23.29 7.36
CA ASP A 64 18.70 23.80 7.88
C ASP A 64 17.98 22.74 8.75
N LEU A 65 18.44 21.49 8.71
CA LEU A 65 17.91 20.38 9.50
C LEU A 65 18.67 20.27 10.83
N LEU A 66 17.98 20.50 11.94
CA LEU A 66 18.49 20.32 13.30
C LEU A 66 18.03 18.98 13.87
N MET A 67 18.95 18.02 14.03
CA MET A 67 18.71 16.76 14.73
C MET A 67 19.11 16.89 16.20
N LYS A 68 18.15 16.70 17.11
CA LYS A 68 18.40 16.61 18.54
C LYS A 68 18.28 15.15 18.95
N ALA A 69 19.38 14.56 19.41
CA ALA A 69 19.40 13.22 19.99
C ALA A 69 20.44 13.21 21.12
N PRO A 70 20.28 12.39 22.17
CA PRO A 70 21.31 12.20 23.18
C PRO A 70 22.56 11.55 22.58
N ASP A 71 23.74 11.94 23.06
CA ASP A 71 25.01 11.34 22.63
C ASP A 71 25.15 9.86 23.06
N ILE A 72 24.48 9.50 24.17
CA ILE A 72 24.50 8.14 24.72
C ILE A 72 23.06 7.72 25.07
N ALA A 73 22.62 6.60 24.49
CA ALA A 73 21.40 5.92 24.88
C ALA A 73 21.73 4.83 25.90
N GLU A 74 21.28 4.99 27.15
CA GLU A 74 21.55 4.03 28.23
C GLU A 74 20.83 2.69 28.00
N ASN A 75 19.69 2.73 27.32
CA ASN A 75 18.93 1.55 26.93
C ASN A 75 18.66 1.61 25.43
N GLY A 76 19.00 0.55 24.70
CA GLY A 76 18.80 0.45 23.24
C GLY A 76 17.33 0.51 22.78
N ALA A 77 16.39 0.57 23.70
CA ALA A 77 14.96 0.72 23.44
C ALA A 77 14.43 2.16 23.63
N VAL A 78 15.20 3.07 24.26
CA VAL A 78 14.69 4.41 24.64
C VAL A 78 15.68 5.48 24.23
N VAL A 79 15.43 6.06 23.06
CA VAL A 79 16.04 7.29 22.56
C VAL A 79 14.88 8.27 22.29
N PRO A 80 14.83 9.45 22.94
CA PRO A 80 13.79 10.45 22.75
C PRO A 80 13.93 11.26 21.46
#